data_AF-G7M5Q8-F1
#
_entry.id   AF-G7M5Q8-F1
#
_cell.length_a   1.000
_cell.length_b   1.000
_cell.length_c   1.000
_cell.angle_alpha   90.00
_cell.angle_beta   90.00
_cell.angle_gamma   90.00
#
_symmetry.space_group_name_H-M   'P 1'
#
loop_
_entity.id
_entity.type
_entity.pdbx_description
1 polymer ?
#
loop_
_entity_poly.entity_id
_entity_poly.type
_entity_poly.pdbx_seq_one_letter_code
_entity_poly.pdbx_strand_id
1 'polypeptide(L)'
;MKSIILPAIKSLTITNKHPDKSINEDTISVGSDGEYEYYSYLFFDISSIPSNVIISTAKLTLFKVDNFFNDISKKISISPLYDYFSAYTTYNNPPDYDRYTIINFYPLTTNVSVTINIRTIVSSWIKNSLRNKGIILYGRKQAILASFGSVKSSDNYLVPFIVINYIPYSPNKCYEKKLNDEYIHPPDDYSKKNHNDNCFQDDCRDKYIKMCKEELEDVLFKVCKKACNCSSNPYPSNASIARAVDVTGVVAPLSIYYIVVDLQVTRASSGQINHYYVSDEYDNSLNNNSLSIDKTYNIAINPPIQSGDIDNVVLYGSYKGSIS
;
A
#
# COMPACT_ATOMS: atom_id res chain seq x y z
N MET A 1 -11.46 -0.01 -19.94
CA MET A 1 -10.37 -0.21 -18.96
C MET A 1 -9.68 1.12 -18.79
N LYS A 2 -9.48 1.58 -17.54
CA LYS A 2 -8.81 2.86 -17.25
C LYS A 2 -7.36 2.61 -16.85
N SER A 3 -6.49 3.58 -17.10
CA SER A 3 -5.07 3.53 -16.77
C SER A 3 -4.68 4.76 -15.96
N ILE A 4 -3.79 4.59 -14.99
CA ILE A 4 -3.20 5.69 -14.22
C ILE A 4 -1.71 5.43 -13.99
N ILE A 5 -0.93 6.50 -14.01
CA ILE A 5 0.51 6.48 -13.75
C ILE A 5 0.74 7.17 -12.41
N LEU A 6 1.43 6.49 -11.51
CA LEU A 6 1.77 6.99 -10.18
C LEU A 6 3.30 7.07 -10.06
N PRO A 7 3.91 8.27 -10.15
CA PRO A 7 5.32 8.42 -9.86
C PRO A 7 5.60 8.15 -8.38
N ALA A 8 6.79 7.65 -8.07
CA ALA A 8 7.28 7.61 -6.71
C ALA A 8 7.41 9.04 -6.19
N ILE A 9 6.92 9.29 -4.97
CA ILE A 9 6.98 10.60 -4.33
C ILE A 9 8.06 10.69 -3.25
N LYS A 10 8.60 9.54 -2.82
CA LYS A 10 9.78 9.44 -1.94
C LYS A 10 10.64 8.25 -2.37
N SER A 11 11.93 8.43 -2.25
CA SER A 11 12.94 7.38 -2.39
C SER A 11 14.01 7.53 -1.33
N LEU A 12 14.62 6.43 -0.92
CA LEU A 12 15.74 6.42 0.04
C LEU A 12 16.55 5.15 -0.14
N THR A 13 17.87 5.22 0.00
CA THR A 13 18.76 4.06 0.14
C THR A 13 19.40 4.05 1.54
N ILE A 14 19.51 2.88 2.14
CA ILE A 14 20.28 2.66 3.37
C ILE A 14 21.33 1.57 3.14
N THR A 15 22.43 1.64 3.87
CA THR A 15 23.53 0.67 3.73
C THR A 15 24.28 0.47 5.03
N ASN A 16 24.79 -0.74 5.26
CA ASN A 16 25.68 -1.03 6.38
C ASN A 16 27.08 -0.39 6.21
N LYS A 17 27.41 0.18 5.04
CA LYS A 17 28.62 1.01 4.86
C LYS A 17 28.58 2.28 5.72
N HIS A 18 27.39 2.86 5.86
CA HIS A 18 27.11 4.05 6.65
C HIS A 18 25.85 3.79 7.49
N PRO A 19 25.95 2.96 8.54
CA PRO A 19 24.79 2.33 9.15
C PRO A 19 23.86 3.31 9.88
N ASP A 20 24.36 4.50 10.21
CA ASP A 20 23.63 5.58 10.88
C ASP A 20 23.19 6.71 9.94
N LYS A 21 23.35 6.54 8.62
CA LYS A 21 22.96 7.53 7.62
C LYS A 21 22.00 6.96 6.60
N SER A 22 21.23 7.85 6.00
CA SER A 22 20.37 7.59 4.86
C SER A 22 20.95 8.29 3.62
N ILE A 23 20.80 7.67 2.46
CA ILE A 23 21.25 8.19 1.17
C ILE A 23 20.00 8.58 0.38
N ASN A 24 19.89 9.86 0.03
CA ASN A 24 18.75 10.42 -0.69
C ASN A 24 19.26 11.30 -1.83
N GLU A 25 19.89 10.66 -2.81
CA GLU A 25 20.57 11.28 -3.95
C GLU A 25 19.84 10.96 -5.27
N ASP A 26 20.40 11.38 -6.40
CA ASP A 26 19.85 11.21 -7.75
C ASP A 26 19.59 9.75 -8.15
N THR A 27 20.15 8.78 -7.43
CA THR A 27 19.96 7.35 -7.69
C THR A 27 19.64 6.59 -6.40
N ILE A 28 18.99 5.44 -6.55
CA ILE A 28 18.83 4.44 -5.49
C ILE A 28 19.68 3.22 -5.82
N SER A 29 20.32 2.64 -4.81
CA SER A 29 21.16 1.44 -4.97
C SER A 29 20.59 0.25 -4.21
N VAL A 30 20.63 -0.93 -4.84
CA VAL A 30 20.04 -2.15 -4.27
C VAL A 30 20.95 -3.34 -4.51
N GLY A 31 21.14 -4.15 -3.47
CA GLY A 31 21.91 -5.39 -3.56
C GLY A 31 23.19 -5.31 -2.73
N SER A 32 24.31 -5.74 -3.29
CA SER A 32 25.59 -5.73 -2.59
C SER A 32 26.75 -5.43 -3.54
N ASP A 33 27.73 -4.66 -3.06
CA ASP A 33 29.01 -4.44 -3.76
C ASP A 33 30.08 -5.50 -3.39
N GLY A 34 29.69 -6.54 -2.64
CA GLY A 34 30.57 -7.59 -2.14
C GLY A 34 31.01 -7.39 -0.69
N GLU A 35 31.01 -6.15 -0.19
CA GLU A 35 31.35 -5.81 1.20
C GLU A 35 30.14 -5.32 1.98
N TYR A 36 29.33 -4.49 1.35
CA TYR A 36 28.20 -3.80 1.93
C TYR A 36 26.89 -4.20 1.26
N GLU A 37 25.80 -4.08 2.02
CA GLU A 37 24.43 -4.31 1.58
C GLU A 37 23.72 -2.98 1.41
N TYR A 38 22.86 -2.90 0.40
CA TYR A 38 22.10 -1.71 0.06
C TYR A 38 20.63 -2.09 -0.09
N TYR A 39 19.77 -1.42 0.68
CA TYR A 39 18.32 -1.53 0.59
C TYR A 39 17.76 -0.19 0.16
N SER A 40 16.80 -0.21 -0.75
CA SER A 40 16.13 1.00 -1.18
C SER A 40 14.65 0.94 -0.95
N TYR A 41 14.05 2.11 -0.72
CA TYR A 41 12.64 2.28 -0.45
C TYR A 41 12.04 3.22 -1.47
N LEU A 42 10.81 2.94 -1.87
CA LEU A 42 9.99 3.82 -2.71
C LEU A 42 8.62 3.97 -2.06
N PHE A 43 8.03 5.16 -2.13
CA PHE A 43 6.67 5.42 -1.65
C PHE A 43 5.82 6.05 -2.76
N PHE A 44 4.55 5.64 -2.83
CA PHE A 44 3.60 6.09 -3.85
C PHE A 44 2.35 6.65 -3.21
N ASP A 45 1.88 7.79 -3.71
CA ASP A 45 0.51 8.24 -3.41
C ASP A 45 -0.48 7.54 -4.33
N ILE A 46 -1.47 6.88 -3.72
CA ILE A 46 -2.52 6.13 -4.42
C ILE A 46 -3.88 6.83 -4.35
N SER A 47 -3.95 8.04 -3.79
CA SER A 47 -5.18 8.83 -3.59
C SER A 47 -5.97 9.05 -4.90
N SER A 48 -5.28 9.05 -6.04
CA SER A 48 -5.86 9.20 -7.37
C SER A 48 -6.51 7.93 -7.92
N ILE A 49 -6.32 6.77 -7.26
CA ILE A 49 -7.02 5.52 -7.63
C ILE A 49 -8.44 5.59 -7.03
N PRO A 50 -9.50 5.47 -7.84
CA PRO A 50 -10.86 5.50 -7.32
C PRO A 50 -11.11 4.39 -6.30
N SER A 51 -11.89 4.69 -5.27
CA SER A 51 -12.44 3.66 -4.38
C SER A 51 -13.29 2.67 -5.19
N ASN A 52 -13.23 1.38 -4.86
CA ASN A 52 -13.97 0.29 -5.52
C ASN A 52 -13.55 0.03 -6.98
N VAL A 53 -12.29 -0.32 -7.17
CA VAL A 53 -11.77 -0.78 -8.46
C VAL A 53 -11.19 -2.18 -8.37
N ILE A 54 -11.24 -2.92 -9.47
CA ILE A 54 -10.49 -4.17 -9.62
C ILE A 54 -9.23 -3.85 -10.40
N ILE A 55 -8.06 -4.09 -9.78
CA ILE A 55 -6.77 -3.95 -10.43
C ILE A 55 -6.59 -5.11 -11.43
N SER A 56 -6.59 -4.76 -12.72
CA SER A 56 -6.30 -5.70 -13.80
C SER A 56 -4.80 -5.96 -13.88
N THR A 57 -3.99 -4.90 -13.91
CA THR A 57 -2.52 -4.99 -13.88
C THR A 57 -1.92 -3.84 -13.08
N ALA A 58 -0.81 -4.08 -12.38
CA ALA A 58 0.03 -3.00 -11.87
C ALA A 58 1.50 -3.34 -12.17
N LYS A 59 2.21 -2.40 -12.79
CA LYS A 59 3.60 -2.58 -13.23
C LYS A 59 4.45 -1.44 -12.72
N LEU A 60 5.46 -1.74 -11.92
CA LEU A 60 6.50 -0.79 -11.50
C LEU A 60 7.58 -0.74 -12.57
N THR A 61 7.99 0.45 -12.98
CA THR A 61 9.12 0.68 -13.87
C THR A 61 10.25 1.32 -13.09
N LEU A 62 11.43 0.71 -13.14
CA LEU A 62 12.68 1.25 -12.59
C LEU A 62 13.64 1.54 -13.74
N PHE A 63 14.14 2.78 -13.83
CA PHE A 63 15.11 3.18 -14.85
C PHE A 63 16.51 2.91 -14.37
N LYS A 64 17.28 2.19 -15.17
CA LYS A 64 18.65 1.82 -14.84
C LYS A 64 19.59 2.97 -15.18
N VAL A 65 20.56 3.19 -14.31
CA VAL A 65 21.67 4.13 -14.55
C VAL A 65 23.00 3.42 -14.82
N ASP A 66 23.03 2.10 -14.59
CA ASP A 66 24.20 1.25 -14.77
C ASP A 66 23.83 -0.17 -15.26
N ASN A 67 24.85 -1.01 -15.41
CA ASN A 67 24.72 -2.46 -15.61
C ASN A 67 23.88 -2.91 -16.83
N PHE A 68 24.08 -2.31 -18.00
CA PHE A 68 23.32 -2.59 -19.24
C PHE A 68 23.75 -3.88 -19.96
N PHE A 69 23.76 -4.99 -19.25
CA PHE A 69 24.04 -6.33 -19.79
C PHE A 69 23.05 -7.35 -19.21
N ASN A 70 22.87 -8.47 -19.90
CA ASN A 70 21.94 -9.51 -19.48
C ASN A 70 22.62 -10.49 -18.51
N ASP A 71 22.05 -10.66 -17.31
CA ASP A 71 22.41 -11.74 -16.40
C ASP A 71 21.21 -12.10 -15.50
N ILE A 72 20.60 -13.24 -15.79
CA ILE A 72 19.42 -13.76 -15.09
C ILE A 72 19.77 -14.56 -13.82
N SER A 73 21.05 -14.76 -13.52
CA SER A 73 21.48 -15.43 -12.28
C SER A 73 21.34 -14.48 -11.08
N LYS A 74 21.37 -13.18 -11.33
CA LYS A 74 21.26 -12.13 -10.31
C LYS A 74 19.84 -11.63 -10.24
N LYS A 75 19.24 -11.73 -9.05
CA LYS A 75 17.89 -11.26 -8.79
C LYS A 75 17.85 -10.33 -7.60
N ILE A 76 16.91 -9.40 -7.66
CA ILE A 76 16.52 -8.51 -6.57
C ILE A 76 15.07 -8.84 -6.21
N SER A 77 14.71 -8.57 -4.96
CA SER A 77 13.38 -8.80 -4.42
C SER A 77 12.70 -7.48 -4.08
N ILE A 78 11.37 -7.46 -4.19
CA ILE A 78 10.50 -6.38 -3.76
C ILE A 78 9.48 -6.93 -2.77
N SER A 79 9.28 -6.19 -1.68
CA SER A 79 8.22 -6.46 -0.69
C SER A 79 7.53 -5.18 -0.26
N PRO A 80 6.23 -5.23 0.11
CA PRO A 80 5.54 -4.07 0.66
C PRO A 80 6.01 -3.78 2.09
N LEU A 81 6.06 -2.50 2.43
CA LEU A 81 6.38 -2.05 3.79
C LEU A 81 5.15 -2.13 4.70
N TYR A 82 5.39 -2.38 5.99
CA TYR A 82 4.41 -2.12 7.04
C TYR A 82 4.58 -0.72 7.61
N ASP A 83 5.82 -0.32 7.84
CA ASP A 83 6.15 0.96 8.47
C ASP A 83 6.50 2.05 7.45
N TYR A 84 6.42 3.29 7.92
CA TYR A 84 6.84 4.47 7.17
C TYR A 84 8.35 4.68 7.25
N PHE A 85 8.94 5.20 6.17
CA PHE A 85 10.35 5.58 6.11
C PHE A 85 10.49 7.09 5.89
N SER A 86 11.57 7.66 6.41
CA SER A 86 11.87 9.09 6.32
C SER A 86 13.37 9.32 6.12
N ALA A 87 13.80 10.59 6.10
CA ALA A 87 15.23 10.92 6.08
C ALA A 87 16.01 10.35 7.30
N TYR A 88 15.32 10.00 8.38
CA TYR A 88 15.91 9.39 9.58
C TYR A 88 15.96 7.85 9.56
N THR A 89 15.48 7.22 8.48
CA THR A 89 15.59 5.76 8.31
C THR A 89 17.03 5.39 7.98
N THR A 90 17.63 4.48 8.76
CA THR A 90 19.03 4.06 8.61
C THR A 90 19.14 2.54 8.55
N TYR A 91 20.34 1.99 8.30
CA TYR A 91 20.55 0.54 8.34
C TYR A 91 20.33 -0.04 9.74
N ASN A 92 20.64 0.74 10.79
CA ASN A 92 20.40 0.35 12.17
C ASN A 92 18.93 0.51 12.61
N ASN A 93 18.11 1.25 11.85
CA ASN A 93 16.68 1.45 12.11
C ASN A 93 15.86 1.37 10.81
N PRO A 94 15.79 0.20 10.16
CA PRO A 94 15.03 0.01 8.93
C PRO A 94 13.53 -0.18 9.25
N PRO A 95 12.60 0.28 8.38
CA PRO A 95 11.17 0.00 8.52
C PRO A 95 10.89 -1.50 8.40
N ASP A 96 9.90 -2.01 9.14
CA ASP A 96 9.46 -3.38 8.97
C ASP A 96 8.69 -3.57 7.66
N TYR A 97 8.75 -4.79 7.12
CA TYR A 97 8.19 -5.12 5.81
C TYR A 97 7.68 -6.56 5.75
N ASP A 98 6.78 -6.80 4.80
CA ASP A 98 6.14 -8.10 4.59
C ASP A 98 7.14 -9.11 4.00
N ARG A 99 7.62 -10.03 4.83
CA ARG A 99 8.57 -11.08 4.44
C ARG A 99 7.93 -12.23 3.65
N TYR A 100 6.60 -12.25 3.49
CA TYR A 100 5.88 -13.29 2.78
C TYR A 100 5.50 -12.87 1.36
N THR A 101 5.15 -11.60 1.17
CA THR A 101 4.87 -11.02 -0.15
C THR A 101 6.18 -10.63 -0.83
N ILE A 102 6.81 -11.58 -1.52
CA ILE A 102 8.09 -11.37 -2.23
C ILE A 102 7.88 -11.47 -3.74
N ILE A 103 8.29 -10.43 -4.46
CA ILE A 103 8.33 -10.40 -5.93
C ILE A 103 9.79 -10.33 -6.36
N ASN A 104 10.26 -11.35 -7.09
CA ASN A 104 11.62 -11.37 -7.62
C ASN A 104 11.65 -10.79 -9.03
N PHE A 105 12.72 -10.06 -9.34
CA PHE A 105 13.00 -9.56 -10.68
C PHE A 105 14.50 -9.57 -10.97
N TYR A 106 14.85 -9.47 -12.25
CA TYR A 106 16.23 -9.57 -12.74
C TYR A 106 16.66 -8.19 -13.27
N PRO A 107 17.49 -7.45 -12.53
CA PRO A 107 17.81 -6.06 -12.87
C PRO A 107 18.80 -5.96 -14.05
N LEU A 108 19.58 -7.01 -14.29
CA LEU A 108 20.63 -7.03 -15.31
C LEU A 108 20.02 -7.42 -16.64
N THR A 109 19.60 -6.40 -17.38
CA THR A 109 19.14 -6.50 -18.76
C THR A 109 19.84 -5.45 -19.63
N THR A 110 19.83 -5.62 -20.95
CA THR A 110 20.29 -4.59 -21.90
C THR A 110 19.35 -3.39 -22.03
N ASN A 111 18.14 -3.48 -21.47
CA ASN A 111 17.15 -2.40 -21.53
C ASN A 111 17.51 -1.27 -20.56
N VAL A 112 17.09 -0.05 -20.90
CA VAL A 112 17.24 1.13 -20.04
C VAL A 112 16.35 1.11 -18.80
N SER A 113 15.38 0.22 -18.75
CA SER A 113 14.48 0.07 -17.61
C SER A 113 14.07 -1.38 -17.40
N VAL A 114 13.62 -1.67 -16.18
CA VAL A 114 13.06 -2.96 -15.80
C VAL A 114 11.62 -2.74 -15.34
N THR A 115 10.72 -3.57 -15.85
CA THR A 115 9.29 -3.51 -15.50
C THR A 115 8.90 -4.73 -14.69
N ILE A 116 8.38 -4.51 -13.49
CA ILE A 116 8.05 -5.54 -12.51
C ILE A 116 6.53 -5.57 -12.30
N ASN A 117 5.91 -6.75 -12.39
CA ASN A 117 4.50 -6.90 -12.06
C ASN A 117 4.33 -6.89 -10.53
N ILE A 118 3.69 -5.84 -10.01
CA ILE A 118 3.43 -5.63 -8.58
C ILE A 118 1.93 -5.63 -8.27
N ARG A 119 1.11 -6.26 -9.13
CA ARG A 119 -0.36 -6.31 -8.99
C ARG A 119 -0.81 -6.77 -7.61
N THR A 120 -0.16 -7.77 -7.03
CA THR A 120 -0.52 -8.31 -5.71
C THR A 120 -0.34 -7.27 -4.61
N ILE A 121 0.80 -6.54 -4.63
CA ILE A 121 1.10 -5.44 -3.71
C ILE A 121 0.05 -4.32 -3.84
N VAL A 122 -0.16 -3.80 -5.05
CA VAL A 122 -1.12 -2.71 -5.28
C VAL A 122 -2.55 -3.13 -4.94
N SER A 123 -2.95 -4.36 -5.28
CA SER A 123 -4.28 -4.88 -4.90
C SER A 123 -4.44 -4.93 -3.38
N SER A 124 -3.38 -5.23 -2.63
CA SER A 124 -3.42 -5.21 -1.17
C SER A 124 -3.55 -3.79 -0.61
N TRP A 125 -2.92 -2.79 -1.24
CA TRP A 125 -3.03 -1.40 -0.85
C TRP A 125 -4.44 -0.84 -1.01
N ILE A 126 -5.16 -1.24 -2.06
CA ILE A 126 -6.56 -0.87 -2.30
C ILE A 126 -7.50 -1.56 -1.31
N LYS A 127 -7.25 -2.85 -1.02
CA LYS A 127 -8.07 -3.63 -0.08
C LYS A 127 -7.86 -3.22 1.38
N ASN A 128 -6.65 -2.78 1.72
CA ASN A 128 -6.27 -2.39 3.08
C ASN A 128 -5.64 -1.00 3.04
N SER A 129 -6.49 0.00 3.25
CA SER A 129 -6.11 1.42 3.26
C SER A 129 -5.06 1.75 4.32
N LEU A 130 -4.97 0.97 5.41
CA LEU A 130 -4.04 1.18 6.53
C LEU A 130 -2.59 0.75 6.24
N ARG A 131 -2.34 -0.07 5.21
CA ARG A 131 -0.97 -0.49 4.89
C ARG A 131 -0.15 0.66 4.34
N ASN A 132 1.11 0.79 4.77
CA ASN A 132 2.07 1.68 4.12
C ASN A 132 2.12 1.40 2.59
N LYS A 133 2.11 2.47 1.79
CA LYS A 133 2.12 2.40 0.32
C LYS A 133 3.53 2.39 -0.26
N GLY A 134 4.49 2.06 0.60
CA GLY A 134 5.87 1.92 0.26
C GLY A 134 6.24 0.47 -0.03
N ILE A 135 7.35 0.34 -0.75
CA ILE A 135 7.99 -0.93 -1.05
C ILE A 135 9.46 -0.84 -0.68
N ILE A 136 10.02 -1.96 -0.24
CA ILE A 136 11.47 -2.17 -0.13
C ILE A 136 11.95 -2.94 -1.36
N LEU A 137 13.11 -2.55 -1.88
CA LEU A 137 13.93 -3.27 -2.83
C LEU A 137 15.19 -3.75 -2.12
N TYR A 138 15.48 -5.05 -2.22
CA TYR A 138 16.60 -5.66 -1.50
C TYR A 138 17.18 -6.86 -2.26
N GLY A 139 18.50 -7.07 -2.11
CA GLY A 139 19.19 -8.26 -2.59
C GLY A 139 19.50 -9.24 -1.46
N ARG A 140 19.81 -10.50 -1.80
CA ARG A 140 20.39 -11.47 -0.85
C ARG A 140 21.91 -11.33 -0.83
N LYS A 141 22.61 -11.79 0.22
CA LYS A 141 24.09 -11.87 0.22
C LYS A 141 24.58 -12.58 -1.05
N GLN A 142 25.53 -11.95 -1.76
CA GLN A 142 26.02 -12.27 -3.12
C GLN A 142 25.19 -11.72 -4.31
N ALA A 143 24.22 -10.83 -4.03
CA ALA A 143 23.52 -10.07 -5.06
C ALA A 143 24.44 -9.01 -5.69
N ILE A 144 24.25 -8.76 -6.98
CA ILE A 144 24.84 -7.62 -7.68
C ILE A 144 24.35 -6.31 -7.07
N LEU A 145 25.18 -5.27 -7.08
CA LEU A 145 24.74 -3.90 -6.86
C LEU A 145 24.13 -3.36 -8.15
N ALA A 146 22.83 -3.03 -8.13
CA ALA A 146 22.15 -2.37 -9.23
C ALA A 146 21.69 -0.98 -8.79
N SER A 147 21.81 -0.01 -9.69
CA SER A 147 21.39 1.36 -9.43
C SER A 147 20.26 1.78 -10.36
N PHE A 148 19.30 2.53 -9.82
CA PHE A 148 18.17 3.06 -10.55
C PHE A 148 18.00 4.56 -10.31
N GLY A 149 17.30 5.25 -11.20
CA GLY A 149 16.85 6.62 -10.95
C GLY A 149 16.00 6.70 -9.67
N SER A 150 16.03 7.86 -9.03
CA SER A 150 15.35 8.15 -7.76
C SER A 150 14.34 9.29 -7.93
N VAL A 151 13.65 9.66 -6.86
CA VAL A 151 12.77 10.84 -6.83
C VAL A 151 13.58 12.15 -6.85
N LYS A 152 14.88 12.08 -6.56
CA LYS A 152 15.80 13.22 -6.60
C LYS A 152 16.55 13.35 -7.93
N SER A 153 16.39 12.40 -8.85
CA SER A 153 17.04 12.47 -10.17
C SER A 153 16.81 13.84 -10.81
N SER A 154 17.90 14.48 -11.23
CA SER A 154 17.85 15.72 -12.02
C SER A 154 17.07 15.55 -13.34
N ASP A 155 17.10 14.35 -13.93
CA ASP A 155 16.22 13.96 -15.03
C ASP A 155 14.93 13.31 -14.51
N ASN A 156 13.81 14.04 -14.64
CA ASN A 156 12.49 13.58 -14.23
C ASN A 156 12.03 12.31 -14.97
N TYR A 157 12.60 11.98 -16.14
CA TYR A 157 12.30 10.74 -16.86
C TYR A 157 12.84 9.48 -16.15
N LEU A 158 13.76 9.65 -15.20
CA LEU A 158 14.35 8.54 -14.44
C LEU A 158 13.60 8.24 -13.13
N VAL A 159 12.60 9.06 -12.77
CA VAL A 159 11.79 8.84 -11.57
C VAL A 159 10.98 7.54 -11.71
N PRO A 160 11.12 6.57 -10.76
CA PRO A 160 10.34 5.35 -10.78
C PRO A 160 8.83 5.62 -10.77
N PHE A 161 8.05 4.82 -11.49
CA PHE A 161 6.59 4.96 -11.49
C PHE A 161 5.86 3.61 -11.61
N ILE A 162 4.59 3.60 -11.20
CA ILE A 162 3.69 2.47 -11.36
C ILE A 162 2.64 2.82 -12.42
N VAL A 163 2.47 1.94 -13.40
CA VAL A 163 1.31 1.96 -14.30
C VAL A 163 0.26 0.98 -13.79
N ILE A 164 -0.94 1.46 -13.52
CA ILE A 164 -2.07 0.67 -13.02
C ILE A 164 -3.19 0.71 -14.03
N ASN A 165 -3.58 -0.47 -14.52
CA ASN A 165 -4.80 -0.64 -15.29
C ASN A 165 -5.88 -1.24 -14.41
N TYR A 166 -7.05 -0.62 -14.40
CA TYR A 166 -8.16 -1.01 -13.56
C TYR A 166 -9.50 -0.90 -14.27
N ILE A 167 -10.49 -1.60 -13.72
CA ILE A 167 -11.89 -1.49 -14.09
C ILE A 167 -12.69 -1.04 -12.87
N PRO A 168 -13.70 -0.17 -13.03
CA PRO A 168 -14.65 0.11 -11.96
C PRO A 168 -15.28 -1.19 -11.48
N TYR A 169 -15.38 -1.37 -10.17
CA TYR A 169 -16.18 -2.45 -9.61
C TYR A 169 -17.65 -2.14 -9.90
N SER A 170 -18.33 -3.04 -10.61
CA SER A 170 -19.78 -3.00 -10.77
C SER A 170 -20.34 -4.27 -10.14
N PRO A 171 -21.14 -4.17 -9.06
CA PRO A 171 -21.74 -5.33 -8.41
C PRO A 171 -22.67 -6.13 -9.34
N ASN A 172 -23.14 -5.53 -10.44
CA ASN A 172 -24.19 -6.10 -11.29
C ASN A 172 -23.71 -6.46 -12.70
N LYS A 173 -22.77 -7.40 -12.81
CA LYS A 173 -22.63 -8.20 -14.03
C LYS A 173 -22.73 -9.69 -13.71
N CYS A 174 -23.90 -10.08 -13.22
CA CYS A 174 -24.40 -11.42 -13.52
C CYS A 174 -24.53 -11.50 -15.03
N TYR A 175 -23.64 -12.25 -15.67
CA TYR A 175 -23.88 -12.68 -17.05
C TYR A 175 -25.10 -13.59 -16.99
N GLU A 176 -26.26 -13.08 -17.41
CA GLU A 176 -27.42 -13.90 -17.73
C GLU A 176 -26.98 -14.84 -18.86
N LYS A 177 -26.62 -16.07 -18.49
CA LYS A 177 -26.67 -17.18 -19.44
C LYS A 177 -28.16 -17.36 -19.73
N LYS A 178 -28.59 -16.99 -20.94
CA LYS A 178 -29.90 -17.37 -21.45
C LYS A 178 -30.00 -18.90 -21.35
N LEU A 179 -30.83 -19.37 -20.43
CA LEU A 179 -31.39 -20.72 -20.49
C LEU A 179 -32.32 -20.71 -21.68
N ASN A 180 -31.92 -21.35 -22.77
CA ASN A 180 -32.87 -21.68 -23.82
C ASN A 180 -33.77 -22.77 -23.26
N ASP A 181 -35.04 -22.43 -23.12
CA ASP A 181 -36.13 -23.36 -22.90
C ASP A 181 -36.20 -24.37 -24.06
N GLU A 182 -36.14 -25.65 -23.72
CA GLU A 182 -36.96 -26.65 -24.41
C GLU A 182 -37.32 -27.75 -23.40
N TYR A 183 -38.40 -27.47 -22.67
CA TYR A 183 -39.15 -28.46 -21.93
C TYR A 183 -39.89 -29.36 -22.92
N ILE A 184 -39.46 -30.63 -23.03
CA ILE A 184 -40.33 -31.71 -23.47
C ILE A 184 -40.31 -32.80 -22.40
N HIS A 185 -41.37 -32.83 -21.60
CA HIS A 185 -41.88 -34.04 -20.95
C HIS A 185 -43.20 -34.41 -21.66
N PRO A 186 -43.81 -35.62 -21.52
CA PRO A 186 -43.60 -36.71 -20.55
C PRO A 186 -43.73 -38.12 -21.27
N PRO A 187 -44.20 -39.26 -20.71
CA PRO A 187 -44.50 -39.66 -19.31
C PRO A 187 -44.01 -41.09 -18.89
N ASP A 188 -44.14 -41.35 -17.57
CA ASP A 188 -44.35 -42.62 -16.85
C ASP A 188 -43.43 -43.85 -17.07
N ASP A 189 -42.90 -44.41 -15.97
CA ASP A 189 -43.31 -45.73 -15.44
C ASP A 189 -42.34 -46.22 -14.33
N TYR A 190 -42.88 -46.97 -13.39
CA TYR A 190 -42.21 -47.60 -12.27
C TYR A 190 -41.16 -48.65 -12.73
N SER A 191 -40.16 -48.84 -11.87
CA SER A 191 -39.58 -50.14 -11.47
C SER A 191 -38.13 -50.48 -11.88
N LYS A 192 -37.48 -51.13 -10.89
CA LYS A 192 -36.42 -52.16 -10.97
C LYS A 192 -34.96 -51.76 -11.24
N LYS A 193 -34.20 -51.89 -10.15
CA LYS A 193 -32.97 -52.69 -9.95
C LYS A 193 -31.79 -52.57 -10.94
N ASN A 194 -30.65 -52.29 -10.29
CA ASN A 194 -29.27 -52.75 -10.53
C ASN A 194 -28.58 -52.24 -11.81
N HIS A 195 -27.49 -51.50 -11.62
CA HIS A 195 -26.24 -51.82 -12.30
C HIS A 195 -25.03 -51.31 -11.50
N ASN A 196 -23.96 -52.12 -11.51
CA ASN A 196 -22.62 -51.74 -11.06
C ASN A 196 -22.15 -50.52 -11.87
N ASP A 197 -22.05 -49.37 -11.21
CA ASP A 197 -21.52 -48.14 -11.78
C ASP A 197 -19.99 -48.14 -11.73
N ASN A 198 -19.37 -48.56 -12.83
CA ASN A 198 -18.14 -47.94 -13.29
C ASN A 198 -18.54 -46.86 -14.31
N CYS A 199 -18.80 -45.63 -13.86
CA CYS A 199 -18.69 -44.47 -14.74
C CYS A 199 -18.74 -43.13 -14.00
N PHE A 200 -17.83 -42.24 -14.41
CA PHE A 200 -17.79 -40.79 -14.17
C PHE A 200 -17.47 -40.29 -12.76
N GLN A 201 -16.17 -40.36 -12.47
CA GLN A 201 -15.49 -39.66 -11.37
C GLN A 201 -15.29 -38.15 -11.60
N ASP A 202 -15.97 -37.54 -12.57
CA ASP A 202 -15.72 -36.15 -12.98
C ASP A 202 -16.86 -35.17 -12.66
N ASP A 203 -18.05 -35.62 -12.22
CA ASP A 203 -19.21 -34.71 -12.06
C ASP A 203 -19.41 -34.18 -10.62
N CYS A 204 -18.57 -34.58 -9.66
CA CYS A 204 -18.62 -34.05 -8.29
C CYS A 204 -17.67 -32.88 -8.02
N ARG A 205 -16.76 -32.55 -8.94
CA ARG A 205 -15.72 -31.53 -8.69
C ARG A 205 -16.12 -30.12 -9.12
N ASP A 206 -17.01 -29.99 -10.11
CA ASP A 206 -17.39 -28.70 -10.68
C ASP A 206 -18.59 -28.03 -10.00
N LYS A 207 -19.28 -28.73 -9.10
CA LYS A 207 -20.45 -28.18 -8.39
C LYS A 207 -20.09 -27.34 -7.15
N TYR A 208 -18.84 -27.38 -6.68
CA TYR A 208 -18.45 -26.78 -5.39
C TYR A 208 -17.43 -25.65 -5.44
N ILE A 209 -16.89 -25.24 -6.59
CA ILE A 209 -15.92 -24.15 -6.65
C ILE A 209 -16.39 -23.04 -7.58
N LYS A 210 -17.49 -22.41 -7.17
CA LYS A 210 -17.75 -21.01 -7.52
C LYS A 210 -18.66 -20.32 -6.51
N MET A 211 -18.41 -20.51 -5.22
CA MET A 211 -18.97 -19.58 -4.23
C MET A 211 -18.26 -18.24 -4.40
N CYS A 212 -19.01 -17.23 -4.85
CA CYS A 212 -18.52 -15.87 -4.89
C CYS A 212 -18.26 -15.38 -3.47
N LYS A 213 -17.32 -14.44 -3.29
CA LYS A 213 -16.96 -13.85 -1.99
C LYS A 213 -18.20 -13.40 -1.22
N GLU A 214 -19.18 -12.82 -1.91
CA GLU A 214 -20.45 -12.36 -1.34
C GLU A 214 -21.31 -13.52 -0.81
N GLU A 215 -21.36 -14.68 -1.48
CA GLU A 215 -22.09 -15.86 -1.00
C GLU A 215 -21.40 -16.51 0.20
N LEU A 216 -20.05 -16.56 0.20
CA LEU A 216 -19.30 -17.04 1.35
C LEU A 216 -19.45 -16.10 2.56
N GLU A 217 -19.42 -14.79 2.33
CA GLU A 217 -19.64 -13.77 3.36
C GLU A 217 -21.08 -13.81 3.89
N ASP A 218 -22.08 -14.03 3.03
CA ASP A 218 -23.49 -14.11 3.42
C ASP A 218 -23.79 -15.42 4.18
N VAL A 219 -23.12 -16.52 3.84
CA VAL A 219 -23.14 -17.77 4.59
C VAL A 219 -22.45 -17.61 5.95
N LEU A 220 -21.25 -17.02 5.99
CA LEU A 220 -20.57 -16.71 7.25
C LEU A 220 -21.42 -15.78 8.12
N PHE A 221 -22.03 -14.76 7.53
CA PHE A 221 -22.90 -13.80 8.21
C PHE A 221 -24.12 -14.48 8.83
N LYS A 222 -24.80 -15.38 8.09
CA LYS A 222 -25.93 -16.16 8.60
C LYS A 222 -25.52 -17.10 9.74
N VAL A 223 -24.37 -17.75 9.62
CA VAL A 223 -23.83 -18.64 10.67
C VAL A 223 -23.46 -17.85 11.92
N CYS A 224 -22.75 -16.73 11.78
CA CYS A 224 -22.35 -15.86 12.90
C CYS A 224 -23.55 -15.20 13.58
N LYS A 225 -24.55 -14.72 12.82
CA LYS A 225 -25.77 -14.12 13.39
C LYS A 225 -26.57 -15.13 14.22
N LYS A 226 -26.62 -16.39 13.77
CA LYS A 226 -27.29 -17.48 14.47
C LYS A 226 -26.51 -17.95 15.71
N ALA A 227 -25.18 -17.85 15.69
CA ALA A 227 -24.32 -18.20 16.82
C ALA A 227 -24.23 -17.10 17.90
N CYS A 228 -24.26 -15.83 17.52
CA CYS A 228 -23.99 -14.70 18.43
C CYS A 228 -25.23 -13.97 18.96
N ASN A 229 -26.43 -14.21 18.40
CA ASN A 229 -27.69 -13.56 18.83
C ASN A 229 -27.64 -12.01 18.91
N CYS A 230 -26.80 -11.36 18.08
CA CYS A 230 -26.62 -9.90 18.05
C CYS A 230 -27.41 -9.25 16.90
N SER A 231 -28.11 -8.16 17.20
CA SER A 231 -28.97 -7.41 16.25
C SER A 231 -28.29 -6.21 15.58
N SER A 232 -27.03 -5.91 15.88
CA SER A 232 -26.32 -4.74 15.35
C SER A 232 -25.49 -5.05 14.11
N ASN A 233 -25.63 -4.21 13.08
CA ASN A 233 -24.86 -4.26 11.83
C ASN A 233 -23.36 -3.97 12.10
N PRO A 234 -22.42 -4.89 11.80
CA PRO A 234 -21.02 -4.75 12.20
C PRO A 234 -20.16 -3.91 11.22
N TYR A 235 -20.76 -3.34 10.17
CA TYR A 235 -20.04 -2.51 9.20
C TYR A 235 -20.28 -1.02 9.46
N PRO A 236 -19.38 -0.32 10.17
CA PRO A 236 -19.35 1.14 10.16
C PRO A 236 -19.00 1.63 8.75
N SER A 237 -19.61 2.76 8.36
CA SER A 237 -19.41 3.42 7.06
C SER A 237 -17.91 3.56 6.73
N ASN A 238 -17.49 3.03 5.57
CA ASN A 238 -16.10 3.10 5.08
C ASN A 238 -15.68 4.49 4.55
N ALA A 239 -16.38 5.57 4.95
CA ALA A 239 -16.02 6.92 4.56
C ALA A 239 -14.91 7.43 5.50
N SER A 240 -13.74 7.77 4.96
CA SER A 240 -12.72 8.53 5.69
C SER A 240 -13.32 9.88 6.12
N ILE A 241 -13.20 10.24 7.38
CA ILE A 241 -13.64 11.53 7.91
C ILE A 241 -12.41 12.39 8.14
N ALA A 242 -12.46 13.66 7.74
CA ALA A 242 -11.45 14.65 8.13
C ALA A 242 -11.84 15.24 9.49
N ARG A 243 -10.91 15.21 10.44
CA ARG A 243 -11.04 15.93 11.72
C ARG A 243 -10.28 17.25 11.63
N ALA A 244 -11.00 18.34 11.84
CA ALA A 244 -10.43 19.66 12.02
C ALA A 244 -9.81 19.78 13.42
N VAL A 245 -8.57 20.25 13.46
CA VAL A 245 -7.82 20.55 14.69
C VAL A 245 -7.30 21.97 14.58
N ASP A 246 -7.80 22.86 15.44
CA ASP A 246 -7.35 24.24 15.50
C ASP A 246 -6.09 24.35 16.34
N VAL A 247 -5.05 24.94 15.76
CA VAL A 247 -3.76 25.16 16.41
C VAL A 247 -3.45 26.64 16.43
N THR A 248 -3.14 27.14 17.63
CA THR A 248 -2.68 28.51 17.84
C THR A 248 -1.31 28.53 18.49
N GLY A 249 -0.52 29.56 18.21
CA GLY A 249 0.83 29.69 18.75
C GLY A 249 1.60 30.86 18.17
N VAL A 250 2.88 30.96 18.51
CA VAL A 250 3.79 31.98 17.97
C VAL A 250 5.14 31.36 17.63
N VAL A 251 5.69 31.76 16.48
CA VAL A 251 7.02 31.38 16.01
C VAL A 251 7.95 32.57 16.24
N ALA A 252 9.11 32.32 16.84
CA ALA A 252 10.09 33.36 17.16
C ALA A 252 10.57 34.12 15.90
N PRO A 253 10.95 35.40 16.02
CA PRO A 253 11.64 36.13 14.95
C PRO A 253 12.88 35.38 14.44
N LEU A 254 13.22 35.60 13.17
CA LEU A 254 14.46 35.11 12.55
C LEU A 254 14.67 33.59 12.71
N SER A 255 13.59 32.81 12.59
CA SER A 255 13.62 31.36 12.84
C SER A 255 12.72 30.57 11.89
N ILE A 256 13.00 29.29 11.73
CA ILE A 256 12.11 28.33 11.05
C ILE A 256 11.65 27.34 12.10
N TYR A 257 10.34 27.11 12.19
CA TYR A 257 9.74 26.20 13.17
C TYR A 257 8.99 25.07 12.47
N TYR A 258 9.29 23.84 12.85
CA TYR A 258 8.56 22.65 12.41
C TYR A 258 7.56 22.24 13.48
N ILE A 259 6.32 21.99 13.09
CA ILE A 259 5.28 21.45 13.97
C ILE A 259 4.83 20.08 13.46
N VAL A 260 4.51 19.17 14.39
CA VAL A 260 3.79 17.93 14.15
C VAL A 260 2.56 17.92 15.05
N VAL A 261 1.39 17.81 14.44
CA VAL A 261 0.12 17.63 15.13
C VAL A 261 -0.19 16.14 15.14
N ASP A 262 -0.14 15.52 16.32
CA ASP A 262 -0.46 14.11 16.58
C ASP A 262 -1.87 14.01 17.16
N LEU A 263 -2.81 13.54 16.34
CA LEU A 263 -4.15 13.19 16.78
C LEU A 263 -4.18 11.73 17.20
N GLN A 264 -4.35 11.50 18.49
CA GLN A 264 -4.44 10.20 19.11
C GLN A 264 -5.91 9.83 19.28
N VAL A 265 -6.33 8.69 18.74
CA VAL A 265 -7.70 8.16 18.87
C VAL A 265 -7.66 6.83 19.60
N THR A 266 -8.17 6.81 20.83
CA THR A 266 -8.35 5.61 21.64
C THR A 266 -9.67 4.93 21.26
N ARG A 267 -9.59 3.71 20.74
CA ARG A 267 -10.73 2.95 20.25
C ARG A 267 -11.54 2.35 21.39
N ALA A 268 -12.84 2.61 21.43
CA ALA A 268 -13.72 2.08 22.49
C ALA A 268 -13.83 0.56 22.47
N SER A 269 -13.76 -0.05 21.28
CA SER A 269 -13.95 -1.49 21.07
C SER A 269 -12.75 -2.33 21.49
N SER A 270 -11.53 -1.75 21.46
CA SER A 270 -10.28 -2.50 21.69
C SER A 270 -9.35 -1.87 22.73
N GLY A 271 -9.58 -0.61 23.12
CA GLY A 271 -8.63 0.18 23.91
C GLY A 271 -7.36 0.57 23.14
N GLN A 272 -7.25 0.22 21.86
CA GLN A 272 -6.08 0.53 21.04
C GLN A 272 -6.01 2.03 20.75
N ILE A 273 -4.80 2.62 20.86
CA ILE A 273 -4.55 4.00 20.48
C ILE A 273 -4.01 4.02 19.05
N ASN A 274 -4.69 4.75 18.16
CA ASN A 274 -4.23 5.03 16.81
C ASN A 274 -3.73 6.47 16.72
N HIS A 275 -2.61 6.68 16.04
CA HIS A 275 -2.01 8.00 15.87
C HIS A 275 -2.14 8.47 14.42
N TYR A 276 -2.57 9.71 14.23
CA TYR A 276 -2.74 10.36 12.94
C TYR A 276 -1.97 11.67 12.94
N TYR A 277 -1.11 11.86 11.95
CA TYR A 277 -0.15 12.95 11.94
C TYR A 277 -0.37 13.90 10.77
N VAL A 278 -0.17 15.19 11.03
CA VAL A 278 0.10 16.20 10.00
C VAL A 278 1.29 17.04 10.47
N SER A 279 2.14 17.43 9.55
CA SER A 279 3.30 18.27 9.83
C SER A 279 3.28 19.52 8.99
N ASP A 280 3.83 20.60 9.52
CA ASP A 280 3.92 21.88 8.83
C ASP A 280 5.25 22.58 9.16
N GLU A 281 5.64 23.50 8.28
CA GLU A 281 6.82 24.35 8.46
C GLU A 281 6.38 25.82 8.45
N TYR A 282 6.79 26.55 9.47
CA TYR A 282 6.60 27.98 9.58
C TYR A 282 7.95 28.67 9.39
N ASP A 283 8.14 29.27 8.22
CA ASP A 283 9.32 30.07 7.94
C ASP A 283 9.11 31.52 8.39
N ASN A 284 9.79 31.89 9.47
CA ASN A 284 9.88 33.25 9.98
C ASN A 284 11.32 33.80 9.93
N SER A 285 12.16 33.24 9.04
CA SER A 285 13.60 33.50 9.01
C SER A 285 13.97 34.92 8.57
N LEU A 286 13.10 35.59 7.83
CA LEU A 286 13.33 36.94 7.28
C LEU A 286 12.63 38.05 8.07
N ASN A 287 11.88 37.73 9.12
CA ASN A 287 11.12 38.72 9.87
C ASN A 287 11.71 38.94 11.27
N ASN A 288 11.83 40.22 11.65
CA ASN A 288 12.24 40.63 12.99
C ASN A 288 11.11 40.57 14.03
N ASN A 289 9.88 40.27 13.61
CA ASN A 289 8.71 40.11 14.46
C ASN A 289 8.31 38.63 14.55
N SER A 290 7.59 38.25 15.61
CA SER A 290 7.03 36.90 15.75
C SER A 290 5.94 36.65 14.70
N LEU A 291 5.85 35.41 14.21
CA LEU A 291 4.79 34.97 13.32
C LEU A 291 3.72 34.21 14.10
N SER A 292 2.46 34.66 14.04
CA SER A 292 1.35 33.97 14.68
C SER A 292 0.95 32.70 13.91
N ILE A 293 0.77 31.61 14.64
CA ILE A 293 0.09 30.42 14.17
C ILE A 293 -1.38 30.58 14.55
N ASP A 294 -2.26 30.57 13.56
CA ASP A 294 -3.71 30.45 13.69
C ASP A 294 -4.21 29.66 12.49
N LYS A 295 -4.20 28.32 12.62
CA LYS A 295 -4.44 27.41 11.49
C LYS A 295 -5.25 26.20 11.92
N THR A 296 -6.26 25.89 11.12
CA THR A 296 -7.00 24.64 11.19
C THR A 296 -6.33 23.57 10.34
N TYR A 297 -5.93 22.48 10.98
CA TYR A 297 -5.40 21.29 10.33
C TYR A 297 -6.51 20.26 10.09
N ASN A 298 -6.71 19.86 8.84
CA ASN A 298 -7.62 18.79 8.49
C ASN A 298 -6.86 17.45 8.46
N ILE A 299 -7.08 16.62 9.46
CA ILE A 299 -6.41 15.33 9.62
C ILE A 299 -7.35 14.22 9.15
N ALA A 300 -6.93 13.45 8.15
CA ALA A 300 -7.72 12.34 7.64
C ALA A 300 -7.66 11.15 8.61
N ILE A 301 -8.83 10.73 9.13
CA ILE A 301 -8.96 9.59 10.05
C ILE A 301 -9.62 8.43 9.32
N ASN A 302 -8.94 7.29 9.37
CA ASN A 302 -9.46 6.03 8.86
C ASN A 302 -8.94 4.87 9.73
N PRO A 303 -9.81 3.97 10.23
CA PRO A 303 -11.28 4.02 10.17
C PRO A 303 -11.85 5.26 10.86
N PRO A 304 -13.03 5.77 10.44
CA PRO A 304 -13.60 6.97 11.03
C PRO A 304 -13.80 6.82 12.54
N ILE A 305 -13.79 7.93 13.27
CA ILE A 305 -14.10 7.96 14.71
C ILE A 305 -15.51 7.39 14.91
N GLN A 306 -15.63 6.42 15.81
CA GLN A 306 -16.90 5.76 16.13
C GLN A 306 -17.46 6.27 17.47
N SER A 307 -18.73 5.97 17.72
CA SER A 307 -19.35 6.30 19.01
C SER A 307 -18.58 5.64 20.15
N GLY A 308 -18.16 6.44 21.13
CA GLY A 308 -17.39 6.00 22.30
C GLY A 308 -15.87 6.12 22.16
N ASP A 309 -15.34 6.33 20.96
CA ASP A 309 -13.91 6.61 20.79
C ASP A 309 -13.55 7.94 21.47
N ILE A 310 -12.35 8.02 22.03
CA ILE A 310 -11.83 9.24 22.68
C ILE A 310 -10.67 9.74 21.84
N ASP A 311 -10.67 11.03 21.49
CA ASP A 311 -9.53 11.65 20.82
C ASP A 311 -8.80 12.68 21.68
N ASN A 312 -7.51 12.80 21.44
CA ASN A 312 -6.61 13.73 22.10
C ASN A 312 -5.62 14.30 21.08
N VAL A 313 -5.29 15.58 21.19
CA VAL A 313 -4.33 16.25 20.31
C VAL A 313 -3.05 16.51 21.09
N VAL A 314 -1.94 16.03 20.57
CA VAL A 314 -0.60 16.30 21.09
C VAL A 314 0.19 17.09 20.04
N LEU A 315 0.84 18.16 20.47
CA LEU A 315 1.66 18.99 19.60
C LEU A 315 3.13 18.75 19.91
N TYR A 316 3.90 18.47 18.87
CA TYR A 316 5.35 18.45 18.91
C TYR A 316 5.89 19.54 18.00
N GLY A 317 7.06 20.09 18.31
CA GLY A 317 7.74 20.97 17.38
C GLY A 317 9.15 21.33 17.80
N SER A 318 9.89 21.89 16.84
CA SER A 318 11.28 22.28 17.04
C SER A 318 11.69 23.39 16.09
N TYR A 319 12.65 24.22 16.52
CA TYR A 319 13.29 25.19 15.65
C TYR A 319 14.39 24.53 14.82
N LYS A 320 14.49 24.92 13.55
CA LYS A 320 15.61 24.56 12.70
C LYS A 320 16.87 25.25 13.23
N GLY A 321 17.87 24.46 13.61
CA GLY A 321 19.13 24.98 14.12
C GLY A 321 19.83 25.90 13.11
N SER A 322 20.63 26.84 13.61
CA SER A 322 21.44 27.74 12.78
C SER A 322 22.31 26.94 11.81
N ILE A 323 22.33 27.35 10.55
CA ILE A 323 23.34 26.89 9.59
C ILE A 323 24.65 27.53 10.05
N SER A 324 25.47 26.78 10.79
CA SER A 324 26.83 27.17 11.19
C SER A 324 27.75 27.28 9.99
#